data_AF-A0A978SBK4-F1
#
_entry.id   AF-A0A978SBK4-F1
#
_cell.length_a   1.000
_cell.length_b   1.000
_cell.length_c   1.000
_cell.angle_alpha   90.00
_cell.angle_beta   90.00
_cell.angle_gamma   90.00
#
_symmetry.space_group_name_H-M   'P 1'
#
loop_
_entity.id
_entity.type
_entity.pdbx_description
1 polymer ?
#
loop_
_entity_poly.entity_id
_entity_poly.type
_entity_poly.pdbx_seq_one_letter_code
_entity_poly.pdbx_strand_id
1 'polypeptide(L)'
;MLSPVKGMELNTLGDGLFHLFDWLLTLLGLGLLWRAGQNRSNTWSGNILFGSLLLGAGLFNFVEGIIDHHLLGIHHLKPGIHQGLWDLGFLASGILLIGIGLILIQPAKLEQST
;
A
#
# COMPACT_ATOMS: atom_id res chain seq x y z
N MET A 1 30.44 -10.40 -10.97
CA MET A 1 29.45 -11.24 -10.26
C MET A 1 29.79 -11.24 -8.78
N LEU A 2 28.83 -10.94 -7.90
CA LEU A 2 29.00 -11.16 -6.46
C LEU A 2 29.12 -12.66 -6.19
N SER A 3 29.80 -13.06 -5.11
CA SER A 3 29.75 -14.45 -4.66
C SER A 3 28.31 -14.79 -4.23
N PRO A 4 27.88 -16.06 -4.34
CA PRO A 4 26.53 -16.46 -3.92
C PRO A 4 26.19 -16.02 -2.49
N VAL A 5 27.17 -16.10 -1.58
CA VAL A 5 27.03 -15.65 -0.18
C VAL A 5 26.74 -14.15 -0.10
N LYS A 6 27.50 -13.34 -0.83
CA LYS A 6 27.33 -11.88 -0.81
C LYS A 6 26.02 -11.43 -1.45
N GLY A 7 25.52 -12.17 -2.43
CA GLY A 7 24.18 -11.95 -2.99
C GLY A 7 23.06 -12.21 -1.97
N MET A 8 23.15 -13.32 -1.23
CA MET A 8 22.20 -13.63 -0.15
C MET A 8 22.23 -12.59 0.97
N GLU A 9 23.41 -12.15 1.40
CA GLU A 9 23.55 -11.09 2.42
C GLU A 9 22.85 -9.79 2.03
N LEU A 10 22.99 -9.36 0.78
CA LEU A 10 22.32 -8.14 0.28
C LEU A 10 20.80 -8.30 0.21
N ASN A 11 20.32 -9.47 -0.21
CA ASN A 11 18.88 -9.76 -0.25
C ASN A 11 18.28 -9.78 1.16
N THR A 12 18.92 -10.47 2.12
CA THR A 12 18.48 -10.50 3.52
C THR A 12 18.53 -9.11 4.18
N LEU A 13 19.53 -8.30 3.85
CA LEU A 13 19.59 -6.90 4.31
C LEU A 13 18.42 -6.08 3.73
N GLY A 14 18.14 -6.22 2.44
CA GLY A 14 17.00 -5.59 1.77
C GLY A 14 15.67 -5.97 2.44
N ASP A 15 15.44 -7.27 2.65
CA ASP A 15 14.27 -7.78 3.35
C ASP A 15 14.15 -7.18 4.76
N GLY A 16 15.23 -7.15 5.53
CA GLY A 16 15.24 -6.58 6.88
C GLY A 16 14.88 -5.10 6.92
N LEU A 17 15.40 -4.30 5.97
CA LEU A 17 15.08 -2.88 5.86
C LEU A 17 13.62 -2.66 5.43
N PHE A 18 13.12 -3.45 4.49
CA PHE A 18 11.72 -3.43 4.06
C PHE A 18 10.78 -3.75 5.24
N HIS A 19 11.06 -4.82 5.98
CA HIS A 19 10.26 -5.18 7.15
C HIS A 19 10.31 -4.13 8.26
N LEU A 20 11.47 -3.51 8.50
CA LEU A 20 11.59 -2.43 9.47
C LEU A 20 10.69 -1.24 9.06
N PHE A 21 10.71 -0.87 7.79
CA PHE A 21 9.85 0.19 7.26
C PHE A 21 8.37 -0.16 7.43
N ASP A 22 7.96 -1.39 7.09
CA ASP A 22 6.59 -1.87 7.26
C ASP A 22 6.12 -1.84 8.72
N TRP A 23 6.98 -2.26 9.66
CA TRP A 23 6.69 -2.18 11.08
C TRP A 23 6.50 -0.75 11.56
N LEU A 24 7.34 0.19 11.10
CA LEU A 24 7.19 1.60 11.44
C LEU A 24 5.88 2.18 10.91
N LEU A 25 5.52 1.88 9.66
CA LEU A 25 4.23 2.30 9.09
C LEU A 25 3.04 1.66 9.81
N THR A 26 3.14 0.39 10.19
CA THR A 26 2.11 -0.31 10.95
C THR A 26 1.89 0.32 12.32
N LEU A 27 2.98 0.59 13.05
CA LEU A 27 2.92 1.26 14.36
C LEU A 27 2.35 2.68 14.23
N LEU A 28 2.73 3.43 13.20
CA LEU A 28 2.16 4.74 12.91
C LEU A 28 0.65 4.63 12.66
N GLY A 29 0.21 3.70 11.82
CA GLY A 29 -1.20 3.46 11.53
C GLY A 29 -2.00 3.09 12.77
N LEU A 30 -1.49 2.18 13.61
CA LEU A 30 -2.11 1.82 14.88
C LEU A 30 -2.17 3.02 15.85
N GLY A 31 -1.11 3.83 15.92
CA GLY A 31 -1.09 5.05 16.72
C GLY A 31 -2.13 6.08 16.27
N LEU A 32 -2.27 6.29 14.96
CA LEU A 32 -3.31 7.16 14.39
C LEU A 32 -4.71 6.63 14.65
N LEU A 33 -4.92 5.31 14.49
CA LEU A 33 -6.18 4.65 14.78
C LEU A 33 -6.56 4.77 16.26
N TRP A 34 -5.61 4.53 17.16
CA TRP A 34 -5.79 4.69 18.60
C TRP A 34 -6.16 6.13 18.98
N ARG A 35 -5.47 7.13 18.40
CA ARG A 35 -5.80 8.55 18.60
C ARG A 35 -7.20 8.89 18.09
N ALA A 36 -7.60 8.37 16.93
CA ALA A 36 -8.94 8.57 16.39
C ALA A 36 -10.03 7.96 17.30
N GLY A 37 -9.74 6.81 17.91
CA GLY A 37 -10.65 6.12 18.83
C GLY A 37 -10.79 6.78 20.22
N GLN A 38 -9.78 7.51 20.69
CA GLN A 38 -9.84 8.24 21.97
C GLN A 38 -10.77 9.46 21.91
N ASN A 39 -11.13 9.93 20.72
CA ASN A 39 -11.95 11.11 20.55
C ASN A 39 -13.43 10.74 20.76
N ARG A 40 -13.97 10.98 21.97
CA ARG A 40 -15.32 10.54 22.41
C ARG A 40 -16.48 11.06 21.55
N SER A 41 -16.26 12.13 20.78
CA SER A 41 -17.25 12.69 19.84
C SER A 41 -17.21 12.03 18.45
N ASN A 42 -16.25 11.15 18.19
CA ASN A 42 -16.07 10.52 16.90
C ASN A 42 -16.83 9.20 16.86
N THR A 43 -17.87 9.12 16.02
CA THR A 43 -18.48 7.84 15.68
C THR A 43 -17.53 7.10 14.75
N TRP A 44 -17.21 5.85 15.09
CA TRP A 44 -16.35 5.02 14.25
C TRP A 44 -16.99 4.84 12.86
N SER A 45 -16.39 5.45 11.84
CA SER A 45 -16.84 5.28 10.46
C SER A 45 -16.13 4.10 9.82
N GLY A 46 -16.88 3.01 9.60
CA GLY A 46 -16.38 1.84 8.86
C GLY A 46 -15.87 2.21 7.46
N ASN A 47 -16.50 3.20 6.81
CA ASN A 47 -16.08 3.68 5.49
C ASN A 47 -14.73 4.38 5.55
N ILE A 48 -14.47 5.22 6.56
CA ILE A 48 -13.17 5.87 6.71
C ILE A 48 -12.09 4.83 7.00
N LEU A 49 -12.36 3.86 7.88
CA LEU A 49 -11.41 2.80 8.20
C LEU A 49 -11.08 1.95 6.97
N PHE A 50 -12.10 1.40 6.31
CA PHE A 50 -11.92 0.53 5.16
C PHE A 50 -11.35 1.30 3.96
N GLY A 51 -11.80 2.53 3.73
CA GLY A 51 -11.25 3.41 2.71
C GLY A 51 -9.77 3.72 2.93
N SER A 52 -9.37 3.96 4.18
CA SER A 52 -7.94 4.19 4.52
C SER A 52 -7.10 2.93 4.30
N LEU A 53 -7.63 1.75 4.60
CA LEU A 53 -6.96 0.47 4.33
C LEU A 53 -6.77 0.25 2.82
N LEU A 54 -7.81 0.47 2.01
CA LEU A 54 -7.73 0.35 0.55
C LEU A 54 -6.77 1.37 -0.06
N LEU A 55 -6.79 2.61 0.43
CA LEU A 55 -5.86 3.65 0.00
C LEU A 55 -4.41 3.24 0.27
N GLY A 56 -4.13 2.73 1.49
CA GLY A 56 -2.80 2.22 1.86
C GLY A 56 -2.36 1.04 0.99
N ALA A 57 -3.23 0.04 0.81
CA ALA A 57 -2.95 -1.12 -0.04
C ALA A 57 -2.70 -0.72 -1.51
N GLY A 58 -3.50 0.21 -2.04
CA GLY A 58 -3.34 0.68 -3.41
C GLY A 58 -2.05 1.48 -3.62
N LEU A 59 -1.68 2.33 -2.65
CA LEU A 59 -0.39 3.04 -2.67
C LEU A 59 0.78 2.08 -2.62
N PHE A 60 0.71 1.06 -1.76
CA PHE A 60 1.72 0.01 -1.69
C PHE A 60 1.90 -0.69 -3.03
N ASN A 61 0.83 -1.25 -3.62
CA ASN A 61 0.89 -1.92 -4.92
C ASN A 61 1.42 -1.00 -6.02
N PHE A 62 1.00 0.26 -6.05
CA PHE A 62 1.46 1.17 -7.10
C PHE A 62 2.96 1.49 -6.95
N VAL A 63 3.42 1.78 -5.73
CA VAL A 63 4.83 2.11 -5.48
C VAL A 63 5.73 0.89 -5.69
N GLU A 64 5.35 -0.26 -5.15
CA GLU A 64 6.09 -1.52 -5.33
C GLU A 64 6.15 -1.91 -6.81
N GLY A 65 5.04 -1.87 -7.54
CA GLY A 65 5.04 -2.18 -8.98
C GLY A 65 5.95 -1.23 -9.79
N ILE A 66 6.01 0.05 -9.44
CA ILE A 66 6.93 0.98 -10.10
C ILE A 66 8.38 0.63 -9.77
N ILE A 67 8.70 0.44 -8.50
CA ILE A 67 10.09 0.22 -8.07
C ILE A 67 10.56 -1.16 -8.48
N ASP A 68 9.86 -2.22 -8.11
CA ASP A 68 10.36 -3.59 -8.20
C ASP A 68 10.11 -4.21 -9.57
N HIS A 69 8.98 -3.90 -10.22
CA HIS A 69 8.67 -4.45 -11.56
C HIS A 69 9.27 -3.64 -12.70
N HIS A 70 9.39 -2.32 -12.55
CA HIS A 70 9.76 -1.44 -13.67
C HIS A 70 11.16 -0.82 -13.53
N LEU A 71 11.50 -0.28 -12.36
CA LEU A 71 12.81 0.36 -12.16
C LEU A 71 13.92 -0.66 -11.90
N LEU A 72 13.66 -1.61 -11.00
CA LEU A 72 14.62 -2.64 -10.61
C LEU A 72 14.48 -3.90 -11.45
N GLY A 73 13.25 -4.25 -11.87
CA GLY A 73 12.98 -5.45 -12.66
C GLY A 73 13.32 -6.75 -11.91
N ILE A 74 13.16 -6.73 -10.58
CA ILE A 74 13.51 -7.84 -9.68
C ILE A 74 12.29 -8.66 -9.24
N HIS A 75 11.10 -8.10 -9.40
CA HIS A 75 9.83 -8.74 -9.09
C HIS A 75 8.92 -8.55 -10.29
N HIS A 76 8.40 -9.62 -10.87
CA HIS A 76 7.39 -9.52 -11.92
C HIS A 76 6.17 -10.29 -11.49
N LEU A 77 4.97 -9.74 -11.72
CA LEU A 77 3.72 -10.39 -11.30
C LEU A 77 3.60 -11.79 -11.92
N LYS A 78 3.93 -11.88 -13.22
CA LYS A 78 3.99 -13.15 -13.94
C LYS A 78 5.12 -13.13 -14.97
N PRO A 79 6.24 -13.82 -14.70
CA PRO A 79 7.33 -13.93 -15.65
C PRO A 79 6.92 -14.63 -16.97
N GLY A 80 7.56 -14.23 -18.07
CA GLY A 80 7.41 -14.86 -19.38
C GLY A 80 6.47 -14.12 -20.33
N ILE A 81 5.62 -14.85 -21.06
CA ILE A 81 4.77 -14.25 -22.09
C ILE A 81 3.84 -13.20 -21.47
N HIS A 82 3.82 -12.01 -22.08
CA HIS A 82 3.03 -10.85 -21.66
C HIS A 82 3.38 -10.29 -20.27
N GLN A 83 4.59 -10.51 -19.75
CA GLN A 83 5.03 -10.01 -18.45
C GLN A 83 4.70 -8.52 -18.23
N GLY A 84 5.03 -7.66 -19.20
CA GLY A 84 4.72 -6.23 -19.10
C GLY A 84 3.23 -5.91 -18.97
N LEU A 85 2.33 -6.70 -19.57
CA LEU A 85 0.88 -6.53 -19.40
C LEU A 85 0.43 -6.93 -17.99
N TRP A 86 1.03 -7.96 -17.41
CA TRP A 86 0.76 -8.35 -16.02
C TRP A 86 1.24 -7.29 -15.03
N ASP A 87 2.44 -6.74 -15.25
CA ASP A 87 2.97 -5.67 -14.39
C ASP A 87 2.13 -4.38 -14.52
N LEU A 88 1.67 -4.03 -15.72
CA LEU A 88 0.72 -2.92 -15.92
C LEU A 88 -0.64 -3.18 -15.25
N GLY A 89 -1.14 -4.42 -15.30
CA GLY A 89 -2.35 -4.83 -14.59
C GLY A 89 -2.21 -4.68 -13.07
N PHE A 90 -1.02 -4.98 -12.54
CA PHE A 90 -0.70 -4.78 -11.14
C PHE A 90 -0.77 -3.29 -10.76
N LEU A 91 -0.13 -2.40 -11.54
CA LEU A 91 -0.22 -0.95 -11.32
C LEU A 91 -1.66 -0.43 -11.40
N ALA A 92 -2.42 -0.90 -12.38
CA ALA A 92 -3.83 -0.53 -12.54
C ALA A 92 -4.67 -0.95 -11.32
N SER A 93 -4.38 -2.12 -10.72
CA SER A 93 -5.03 -2.55 -9.48
C SER A 93 -4.72 -1.58 -8.32
N GLY A 94 -3.49 -1.08 -8.22
CA GLY A 94 -3.11 -0.08 -7.22
C GLY A 94 -3.90 1.22 -7.37
N ILE A 95 -3.99 1.74 -8.59
CA ILE A 95 -4.80 2.94 -8.91
C ILE A 95 -6.27 2.72 -8.56
N LEU A 96 -6.82 1.55 -8.88
CA LEU A 96 -8.21 1.21 -8.56
C LEU A 96 -8.46 1.21 -7.05
N LEU A 97 -7.59 0.58 -6.27
CA LEU A 97 -7.69 0.54 -4.81
C LEU A 97 -7.57 1.95 -4.19
N ILE A 98 -6.66 2.79 -4.70
CA ILE A 98 -6.55 4.20 -4.31
C ILE A 98 -7.87 4.93 -4.58
N GLY A 99 -8.42 4.79 -5.78
CA GLY A 99 -9.67 5.44 -6.18
C GLY A 99 -10.85 5.05 -5.28
N ILE A 100 -11.02 3.75 -5.02
CA ILE A 100 -12.08 3.26 -4.12
C ILE A 100 -11.86 3.78 -2.70
N GLY A 101 -10.61 3.75 -2.20
CA GLY A 101 -10.26 4.26 -0.88
C GLY A 101 -10.63 5.74 -0.71
N LEU A 102 -10.27 6.58 -1.69
CA LEU A 102 -10.60 8.01 -1.69
C LEU A 102 -12.11 8.27 -1.73
N ILE A 103 -12.89 7.46 -2.47
CA ILE A 103 -14.35 7.58 -2.52
C ILE A 103 -14.96 7.27 -1.14
N LEU A 104 -14.48 6.23 -0.46
CA LEU A 104 -15.01 5.83 0.84
C LEU A 104 -14.68 6.80 1.98
N ILE A 105 -13.55 7.51 1.88
CA ILE A 105 -13.11 8.49 2.90
C ILE A 105 -13.91 9.80 2.83
N GLN A 106 -14.72 10.01 1.78
CA GLN A 106 -15.46 11.26 1.64
C GLN A 106 -16.43 11.48 2.81
N PRO A 107 -16.45 12.70 3.39
CA PRO A 107 -17.43 13.04 4.41
C PRO A 107 -18.83 12.95 3.81
N ALA A 108 -19.78 12.37 4.54
CA ALA A 108 -21.18 12.39 4.14
C ALA A 108 -21.58 13.86 3.94
N LYS A 109 -21.99 14.21 2.70
CA LYS A 109 -22.62 15.51 2.45
C LYS A 109 -23.88 15.53 3.33
N LEU A 110 -23.86 16.35 4.37
CA LEU A 110 -25.09 16.72 5.08
C LEU A 110 -26.05 17.24 4.00
N GLU A 111 -27.19 16.58 3.85
CA GLU A 111 -28.25 17.05 2.96
C GLU A 111 -28.50 18.53 3.30
N GLN A 112 -28.22 19.40 2.32
CA GLN A 112 -28.67 20.78 2.34
C GLN A 112 -30.19 20.74 2.09
N SER A 113 -30.96 20.43 3.13
CA SER A 113 -32.41 20.62 3.16
C SER A 113 -32.71 21.78 4.11
N THR A 114 -32.71 22.98 3.54
CA THR A 114 -33.45 24.15 4.06
C THR A 114 -34.27 24.73 2.92
#